data_AF-A0A4D7AXF2-F1
#
_entry.id   AF-A0A4D7AXF2-F1
#
_cell.length_a   1.000
_cell.length_b   1.000
_cell.length_c   1.000
_cell.angle_alpha   90.00
_cell.angle_beta   90.00
_cell.angle_gamma   90.00
#
_symmetry.space_group_name_H-M   'P 1'
#
loop_
_entity.id
_entity.type
_entity.pdbx_description
1 polymer ?
#
loop_
_entity_poly.entity_id
_entity_poly.type
_entity_poly.pdbx_seq_one_letter_code
_entity_poly.pdbx_strand_id
1 'polypeptide(L)'
;MILLTLSRGKGEETVRLQLPASPAEIGETFAFLDRISLDTTATAILDVSSNVPVLYRCLYDVDVEDSEQFQKLQKLAERTEALSPAKAAIFSGALDAECVWNLEGALTVADRLDEYMLVNNVSSDSELGIYLVNKGITPFPDRFKPYINYARVGAEYREKHGGEYSSGNYVQKKTPELLENERLDGVFRIWMENPCPVRVQSETAQITLPATFEQLESARQLLGVDSLNMAKLTRVEALRPYLGEYLPLQGMDLRLEQLDELAENIRIMDQEDGALLKYLSVLEVEQPATLQEALRFSIELDDYERVPDDPEEYGKQVLERIGADEELISTLDGFTDFEAMGNFYMREDGVRRTEFGLLRKLSDPFPEVQDGLQMH
;
A
#
# COMPACT_ATOMS: atom_id res chain seq x y z
N MET A 1 -0.29 -9.84 11.81
CA MET A 1 0.02 -10.07 13.24
C MET A 1 -1.25 -9.79 14.04
N ILE A 2 -1.61 -10.67 14.97
CA ILE A 2 -2.74 -10.47 15.89
C ILE A 2 -2.22 -10.60 17.32
N LEU A 3 -2.53 -9.63 18.18
CA LEU A 3 -2.19 -9.63 19.60
C LEU A 3 -3.49 -9.61 20.41
N LEU A 4 -3.71 -10.65 21.20
CA LEU A 4 -4.87 -10.77 22.08
C LEU A 4 -4.50 -10.34 23.49
N THR A 5 -5.41 -9.64 24.17
CA THR A 5 -5.38 -9.45 25.62
C THR A 5 -6.47 -10.31 26.24
N LEU A 6 -6.06 -11.27 27.05
CA LEU A 6 -6.91 -12.32 27.64
C LEU A 6 -7.07 -12.11 29.14
N SER A 7 -8.24 -12.46 29.68
CA SER A 7 -8.50 -12.54 31.12
C SER A 7 -9.40 -13.72 31.47
N ARG A 8 -9.31 -14.20 32.72
CA ARG A 8 -10.34 -15.08 33.28
C ARG A 8 -11.56 -14.24 33.66
N GLY A 9 -12.72 -14.55 33.09
CA GLY A 9 -13.96 -13.80 33.35
C GLY A 9 -13.84 -12.30 33.05
N LYS A 10 -14.32 -11.46 33.97
CA LYS A 10 -14.19 -9.99 33.94
C LYS A 10 -13.11 -9.46 34.90
N GLY A 11 -12.09 -10.27 35.18
CA GLY A 11 -10.99 -9.90 36.08
C GLY A 11 -10.14 -8.74 35.54
N GLU A 12 -9.48 -8.02 36.44
CA GLU A 12 -8.51 -6.96 36.09
C GLU A 12 -7.15 -7.51 35.62
N GLU A 13 -6.90 -8.79 35.90
CA GLU A 13 -5.65 -9.46 35.57
C GLU A 13 -5.65 -9.98 34.14
N THR A 14 -4.65 -9.55 33.36
CA THR A 14 -4.60 -9.79 31.93
C THR A 14 -3.27 -10.39 31.49
N VAL A 15 -3.31 -11.17 30.42
CA VAL A 15 -2.15 -11.74 29.75
C VAL A 15 -2.25 -11.47 28.26
N ARG A 16 -1.11 -11.24 27.62
CA ARG A 16 -1.04 -11.01 26.18
C ARG A 16 -0.56 -12.26 25.46
N LEU A 17 -1.23 -12.62 24.37
CA LEU A 17 -0.85 -13.69 23.48
C LEU A 17 -0.73 -13.17 22.06
N GLN A 18 0.46 -13.26 21.49
CA GLN A 18 0.71 -12.91 20.10
C GLN A 18 0.47 -14.14 19.22
N LEU A 19 -0.25 -13.97 18.12
CA LEU A 19 -0.57 -15.01 17.16
C LEU A 19 0.06 -14.70 15.78
N PRO A 20 0.46 -15.74 15.01
CA PRO A 20 0.38 -17.15 15.38
C PRO A 20 1.39 -17.55 16.48
N ALA A 21 0.96 -18.40 17.42
CA ALA A 21 1.76 -18.87 18.55
C ALA A 21 2.09 -20.37 18.45
N SER A 22 3.23 -20.78 18.99
CA SER A 22 3.57 -22.19 19.17
C SER A 22 2.76 -22.83 20.31
N PRO A 23 2.59 -24.18 20.33
CA PRO A 23 1.93 -24.87 21.43
C PRO A 23 2.56 -24.59 22.81
N ALA A 24 3.87 -24.33 22.86
CA ALA A 24 4.58 -23.99 24.08
C ALA A 24 4.17 -22.60 24.59
N GLU A 25 4.18 -21.58 23.72
CA GLU A 25 3.77 -20.21 24.07
C GLU A 25 2.31 -20.15 24.50
N ILE A 26 1.43 -20.91 23.82
CA ILE A 26 0.02 -21.05 24.20
C ILE A 26 -0.06 -21.65 25.61
N GLY A 27 0.60 -22.78 25.83
CA GLY A 27 0.59 -23.46 27.13
C GLY A 27 1.12 -22.60 28.28
N GLU A 28 2.21 -21.86 28.05
CA GLU A 28 2.77 -20.91 29.03
C GLU A 28 1.80 -19.77 29.34
N THR A 29 1.14 -19.22 28.32
CA THR A 29 0.16 -18.13 28.47
C THR A 29 -1.03 -18.57 29.32
N PHE A 30 -1.63 -19.72 29.02
CA PHE A 30 -2.76 -20.25 29.79
C PHE A 30 -2.37 -20.66 31.22
N ALA A 31 -1.19 -21.28 31.41
CA ALA A 31 -0.69 -21.59 32.74
C ALA A 31 -0.43 -20.32 33.58
N PHE A 32 0.01 -19.23 32.94
CA PHE A 32 0.18 -17.95 33.60
C PHE A 32 -1.17 -17.32 33.97
N LEU A 33 -2.16 -17.38 33.08
CA LEU A 33 -3.54 -16.94 33.36
C LEU A 33 -4.11 -17.64 34.60
N ASP A 34 -3.95 -18.97 34.69
CA ASP A 34 -4.42 -19.77 35.82
C ASP A 34 -3.68 -19.48 37.13
N ARG A 35 -2.45 -18.96 37.03
CA ARG A 35 -1.64 -18.60 38.20
C ARG A 35 -2.03 -17.25 38.78
N ILE A 36 -2.37 -16.29 37.91
CA ILE A 36 -2.70 -14.95 38.35
C ILE A 36 -4.14 -14.89 38.84
N SER A 37 -5.09 -15.52 38.13
CA SER A 37 -6.51 -15.45 38.47
C SER A 37 -7.02 -16.70 39.17
N LEU A 38 -7.76 -16.52 40.26
CA LEU A 38 -8.51 -17.59 40.94
C LEU A 38 -9.90 -17.81 40.33
N ASP A 39 -10.29 -17.00 39.34
CA ASP A 39 -11.55 -17.15 38.61
C ASP A 39 -11.46 -18.34 37.64
N THR A 40 -12.44 -19.23 37.71
CA THR A 40 -12.51 -20.45 36.89
C THR A 40 -13.50 -20.33 35.73
N THR A 41 -14.03 -19.12 35.52
CA THR A 41 -14.84 -18.81 34.34
C THR A 41 -14.01 -18.88 33.05
N ALA A 42 -14.71 -19.05 31.92
CA ALA A 42 -14.09 -19.13 30.61
C ALA A 42 -13.19 -17.91 30.33
N THR A 43 -12.08 -18.15 29.63
CA THR A 43 -11.19 -17.08 29.17
C THR A 43 -11.94 -16.14 28.21
N ALA A 44 -11.90 -14.83 28.48
CA ALA A 44 -12.47 -13.80 27.62
C ALA A 44 -11.37 -13.01 26.91
N ILE A 45 -11.63 -12.60 25.67
CA ILE A 45 -10.82 -11.64 24.93
C ILE A 45 -11.28 -10.23 25.32
N LEU A 46 -10.39 -9.45 25.94
CA LEU A 46 -10.67 -8.07 26.34
C LEU A 46 -10.30 -7.06 25.26
N ASP A 47 -9.21 -7.32 24.53
CA ASP A 47 -8.71 -6.43 23.50
C ASP A 47 -8.00 -7.21 22.41
N VAL A 48 -8.03 -6.68 21.19
CA VAL A 48 -7.41 -7.25 20.00
C VAL A 48 -6.69 -6.14 19.25
N SER A 49 -5.37 -6.29 19.10
CA SER A 49 -4.56 -5.43 18.24
C SER A 49 -4.13 -6.21 16.99
N SER A 50 -4.29 -5.60 15.83
CA SER A 50 -3.92 -6.21 14.54
C SER A 50 -3.42 -5.15 13.57
N ASN A 51 -2.61 -5.56 12.60
CA ASN A 51 -2.25 -4.75 11.44
C ASN A 51 -3.44 -4.49 10.50
N VAL A 52 -4.58 -5.16 10.71
CA VAL A 52 -5.84 -4.93 10.00
C VAL A 52 -6.81 -4.16 10.94
N PRO A 53 -7.04 -2.85 10.72
CA PRO A 53 -7.70 -1.97 11.69
C PRO A 53 -9.09 -2.40 12.19
N VAL A 54 -9.90 -3.06 11.36
CA VAL A 54 -11.28 -3.45 11.73
C VAL A 54 -11.42 -4.91 12.18
N LEU A 55 -10.33 -5.69 12.16
CA LEU A 55 -10.37 -7.13 12.41
C LEU A 55 -10.86 -7.48 13.83
N TYR A 56 -10.59 -6.62 14.80
CA TYR A 56 -11.00 -6.79 16.20
C TYR A 56 -12.50 -7.10 16.36
N ARG A 57 -13.36 -6.53 15.49
CA ARG A 57 -14.82 -6.73 15.51
C ARG A 57 -15.23 -8.17 15.22
N CYS A 58 -14.43 -8.89 14.45
CA CYS A 58 -14.70 -10.28 14.09
C CYS A 58 -14.30 -11.27 15.20
N LEU A 59 -13.59 -10.78 16.23
CA LEU A 59 -12.85 -11.62 17.17
C LEU A 59 -13.34 -11.54 18.62
N TYR A 60 -14.26 -10.63 18.96
CA TYR A 60 -14.73 -10.45 20.35
C TYR A 60 -15.43 -11.68 20.94
N ASP A 61 -16.21 -12.40 20.14
CA ASP A 61 -17.00 -13.56 20.60
C ASP A 61 -16.29 -14.90 20.35
N VAL A 62 -15.00 -14.88 20.04
CA VAL A 62 -14.22 -16.10 19.78
C VAL A 62 -13.89 -16.79 21.10
N ASP A 63 -14.30 -18.05 21.21
CA ASP A 63 -13.92 -18.92 22.32
C ASP A 63 -12.50 -19.43 22.10
N VAL A 64 -11.57 -18.92 22.90
CA VAL A 64 -10.15 -19.30 22.81
C VAL A 64 -9.84 -20.67 23.45
N GLU A 65 -10.79 -21.24 24.19
CA GLU A 65 -10.67 -22.58 24.77
C GLU A 65 -11.22 -23.66 23.84
N ASP A 66 -12.08 -23.28 22.89
CA ASP A 66 -12.52 -24.16 21.81
C ASP A 66 -11.39 -24.40 20.80
N SER A 67 -10.97 -25.65 20.68
CA SER A 67 -9.84 -26.01 19.82
C SER A 67 -10.08 -25.71 18.34
N GLU A 68 -11.32 -25.73 17.85
CA GLU A 68 -11.62 -25.47 16.43
C GLU A 68 -11.55 -23.97 16.14
N GLN A 69 -12.17 -23.15 17.00
CA GLN A 69 -12.12 -21.70 16.89
C GLN A 69 -10.70 -21.17 17.08
N PHE A 70 -9.95 -21.71 18.03
CA PHE A 70 -8.56 -21.30 18.24
C PHE A 70 -7.67 -21.66 17.04
N GLN A 71 -7.88 -22.81 16.38
CA GLN A 71 -7.19 -23.13 15.13
C GLN A 71 -7.55 -22.18 13.98
N LYS A 72 -8.83 -21.80 13.87
CA LYS A 72 -9.27 -20.78 12.90
C LYS A 72 -8.61 -19.43 13.18
N LEU A 73 -8.45 -19.07 14.45
CA LEU A 73 -7.79 -17.84 14.87
C LEU A 73 -6.29 -17.83 14.56
N GLN A 74 -5.59 -18.95 14.82
CA GLN A 74 -4.20 -19.16 14.42
C GLN A 74 -4.05 -19.01 12.91
N LYS A 75 -4.93 -19.67 12.14
CA LYS A 75 -4.94 -19.54 10.68
C LYS A 75 -5.12 -18.07 10.28
N LEU A 76 -6.12 -17.36 10.81
CA LEU A 76 -6.32 -15.94 10.50
C LEU A 76 -5.09 -15.07 10.88
N ALA A 77 -4.40 -15.39 11.96
CA ALA A 77 -3.18 -14.69 12.35
C ALA A 77 -2.04 -14.90 11.34
N GLU A 78 -1.82 -16.14 10.89
CA GLU A 78 -0.87 -16.45 9.79
C GLU A 78 -1.22 -15.65 8.53
N ARG A 79 -2.52 -15.57 8.21
CA ARG A 79 -3.05 -14.87 7.05
C ARG A 79 -2.76 -13.38 7.08
N THR A 80 -2.86 -12.76 8.25
CA THR A 80 -2.65 -11.31 8.42
C THR A 80 -1.18 -10.95 8.63
N GLU A 81 -0.34 -11.87 9.09
CA GLU A 81 1.09 -11.63 9.26
C GLU A 81 1.79 -11.35 7.93
N ALA A 82 1.46 -12.11 6.88
CA ALA A 82 2.10 -11.97 5.57
C ALA A 82 1.56 -10.82 4.70
N LEU A 83 0.58 -10.05 5.18
CA LEU A 83 -0.04 -8.98 4.37
C LEU A 83 0.82 -7.72 4.40
N SER A 84 1.12 -7.21 3.21
CA SER A 84 1.57 -5.83 3.04
C SER A 84 0.51 -4.84 3.56
N PRO A 85 0.91 -3.62 3.97
CA PRO A 85 -0.03 -2.56 4.39
C PRO A 85 -1.16 -2.30 3.39
N ALA A 86 -0.88 -2.31 2.07
CA ALA A 86 -1.89 -2.19 1.03
C ALA A 86 -2.92 -3.33 1.09
N LYS A 87 -2.47 -4.58 1.21
CA LYS A 87 -3.36 -5.74 1.37
C LYS A 87 -4.10 -5.75 2.70
N ALA A 88 -3.49 -5.26 3.77
CA ALA A 88 -4.15 -5.09 5.06
C ALA A 88 -5.27 -4.02 4.98
N ALA A 89 -5.05 -2.94 4.21
CA ALA A 89 -6.07 -1.93 3.93
C ALA A 89 -7.20 -2.48 3.05
N ILE A 90 -6.88 -3.26 2.01
CA ILE A 90 -7.86 -4.00 1.21
C ILE A 90 -8.69 -4.92 2.11
N PHE A 91 -8.03 -5.70 2.96
CA PHE A 91 -8.72 -6.62 3.86
C PHE A 91 -9.65 -5.86 4.82
N SER A 92 -9.17 -4.76 5.40
CA SER A 92 -9.97 -3.89 6.26
C SER A 92 -11.22 -3.37 5.55
N GLY A 93 -11.06 -2.78 4.36
CA GLY A 93 -12.20 -2.26 3.59
C GLY A 93 -13.14 -3.36 3.09
N ALA A 94 -12.62 -4.54 2.75
CA ALA A 94 -13.43 -5.68 2.34
C ALA A 94 -14.31 -6.23 3.48
N LEU A 95 -13.80 -6.25 4.71
CA LEU A 95 -14.57 -6.63 5.90
C LEU A 95 -15.74 -5.68 6.14
N ASP A 96 -15.52 -4.37 6.03
CA ASP A 96 -16.58 -3.37 6.18
C ASP A 96 -17.58 -3.46 5.02
N ALA A 97 -17.11 -3.58 3.77
CA ALA A 97 -17.94 -3.68 2.57
C ALA A 97 -18.85 -4.93 2.57
N GLU A 98 -18.34 -6.08 3.02
CA GLU A 98 -19.14 -7.32 3.16
C GLU A 98 -19.90 -7.40 4.50
N CYS A 99 -19.80 -6.38 5.37
CA CYS A 99 -20.44 -6.34 6.68
C CYS A 99 -20.14 -7.60 7.52
N VAL A 100 -18.85 -7.93 7.64
CA VAL A 100 -18.37 -9.13 8.32
C VAL A 100 -18.17 -8.88 9.81
N TRP A 101 -18.73 -9.75 10.65
CA TRP A 101 -18.73 -9.61 12.12
C TRP A 101 -18.30 -10.89 12.86
N ASN A 102 -17.70 -11.85 12.18
CA ASN A 102 -17.31 -13.13 12.78
C ASN A 102 -16.04 -13.71 12.15
N LEU A 103 -15.39 -14.63 12.88
CA LEU A 103 -14.13 -15.26 12.52
C LEU A 103 -14.18 -16.01 11.18
N GLU A 104 -15.27 -16.73 10.90
CA GLU A 104 -15.42 -17.51 9.67
C GLU A 104 -15.55 -16.61 8.43
N GLY A 105 -16.36 -15.55 8.54
CA GLY A 105 -16.46 -14.53 7.51
C GLY A 105 -15.12 -13.84 7.28
N ALA A 106 -14.37 -13.52 8.34
CA ALA A 106 -13.06 -12.88 8.21
C ALA A 106 -12.06 -13.77 7.45
N LEU A 107 -12.04 -15.08 7.74
CA LEU A 107 -11.25 -16.05 6.98
C LEU A 107 -11.68 -16.14 5.50
N THR A 108 -12.99 -16.12 5.24
CA THR A 108 -13.55 -16.20 3.89
C THR A 108 -13.20 -14.97 3.05
N VAL A 109 -13.14 -13.78 3.66
CA VAL A 109 -12.66 -12.55 3.00
C VAL A 109 -11.15 -12.60 2.80
N ALA A 110 -10.39 -13.04 3.81
CA ALA A 110 -8.93 -13.19 3.70
C ALA A 110 -8.51 -14.12 2.55
N ASP A 111 -9.30 -15.17 2.27
CA ASP A 111 -9.05 -16.10 1.18
C ASP A 111 -9.42 -15.52 -0.21
N ARG A 112 -10.11 -14.36 -0.28
CA ARG A 112 -10.60 -13.74 -1.52
C ARG A 112 -10.12 -12.29 -1.69
N LEU A 113 -9.03 -11.89 -1.05
CA LEU A 113 -8.51 -10.52 -1.15
C LEU A 113 -8.20 -10.10 -2.58
N ASP A 114 -7.86 -11.05 -3.45
CA ASP A 114 -7.55 -10.81 -4.85
C ASP A 114 -8.79 -10.41 -5.69
N GLU A 115 -10.00 -10.63 -5.18
CA GLU A 115 -11.25 -10.14 -5.77
C GLU A 115 -11.47 -8.64 -5.51
N TYR A 116 -10.65 -8.03 -4.65
CA TYR A 116 -10.75 -6.63 -4.26
C TYR A 116 -9.63 -5.79 -4.85
N MET A 117 -9.90 -4.49 -4.93
CA MET A 117 -8.91 -3.50 -5.31
C MET A 117 -8.99 -2.29 -4.38
N LEU A 118 -7.83 -1.65 -4.24
CA LEU A 118 -7.64 -0.42 -3.49
C LEU A 118 -7.54 0.74 -4.49
N VAL A 119 -8.31 1.79 -4.25
CA VAL A 119 -8.11 3.11 -4.85
C VAL A 119 -7.55 4.01 -3.78
N ASN A 120 -6.28 4.40 -3.94
CA ASN A 120 -5.57 5.20 -2.95
C ASN A 120 -6.08 6.65 -2.89
N ASN A 121 -5.87 7.29 -1.74
CA ASN A 121 -6.13 8.71 -1.53
C ASN A 121 -7.58 9.12 -1.86
N VAL A 122 -8.51 8.21 -1.65
CA VAL A 122 -9.95 8.42 -1.85
C VAL A 122 -10.66 8.07 -0.55
N SER A 123 -11.04 9.09 0.19
CA SER A 123 -11.67 9.00 1.50
C SER A 123 -13.10 9.54 1.53
N SER A 124 -13.58 10.08 0.41
CA SER A 124 -14.89 10.72 0.30
C SER A 124 -15.52 10.52 -1.08
N ASP A 125 -16.85 10.68 -1.15
CA ASP A 125 -17.59 10.62 -2.42
C ASP A 125 -17.13 11.69 -3.42
N SER A 126 -16.64 12.83 -2.94
CA SER A 126 -16.09 13.88 -3.80
C SER A 126 -14.80 13.42 -4.48
N GLU A 127 -13.85 12.87 -3.70
CA GLU A 127 -12.58 12.36 -4.20
C GLU A 127 -12.79 11.17 -5.13
N LEU A 128 -13.71 10.27 -4.79
CA LEU A 128 -14.09 9.15 -5.64
C LEU A 128 -14.67 9.64 -6.97
N GLY A 129 -15.57 10.64 -6.92
CA GLY A 129 -16.12 11.25 -8.12
C GLY A 129 -15.04 11.87 -9.03
N ILE A 130 -14.07 12.58 -8.45
CA ILE A 130 -12.95 13.17 -9.19
C ILE A 130 -12.13 12.06 -9.86
N TYR A 131 -11.77 11.01 -9.11
CA TYR A 131 -11.04 9.85 -9.61
C TYR A 131 -11.75 9.23 -10.82
N LEU A 132 -13.06 8.94 -10.71
CA LEU A 132 -13.84 8.28 -11.76
C LEU A 132 -13.92 9.11 -13.05
N VAL A 133 -14.08 10.42 -12.94
CA VAL A 133 -14.15 11.32 -14.10
C VAL A 133 -12.78 11.44 -14.78
N ASN A 134 -11.71 11.60 -14.00
CA ASN A 134 -10.36 11.74 -14.53
C ASN A 134 -9.86 10.47 -15.22
N LYS A 135 -10.21 9.29 -14.69
CA LYS A 135 -9.88 7.99 -15.29
C LYS A 135 -10.76 7.65 -16.50
N GLY A 136 -11.74 8.49 -16.84
CA GLY A 136 -12.66 8.26 -17.95
C GLY A 136 -13.66 7.12 -17.72
N ILE A 137 -13.77 6.61 -16.50
CA ILE A 137 -14.73 5.57 -16.10
C ILE A 137 -16.15 6.13 -16.18
N THR A 138 -16.32 7.37 -15.69
CA THR A 138 -17.55 8.16 -15.88
C THR A 138 -17.22 9.35 -16.77
N PRO A 139 -17.23 9.19 -18.10
CA PRO A 139 -16.71 10.21 -19.01
C PRO A 139 -17.63 11.42 -19.08
N PHE A 140 -17.04 12.61 -18.93
CA PHE A 140 -17.68 13.89 -19.19
C PHE A 140 -16.82 14.71 -20.15
N PRO A 141 -17.44 15.50 -21.06
CA PRO A 141 -16.68 16.47 -21.85
C PRO A 141 -15.98 17.50 -20.95
N ASP A 142 -14.73 17.85 -21.27
CA ASP A 142 -13.87 18.69 -20.41
C ASP A 142 -14.51 20.02 -20.00
N ARG A 143 -15.24 20.67 -20.92
CA ARG A 143 -15.96 21.92 -20.65
C ARG A 143 -16.98 21.84 -19.50
N PHE A 144 -17.41 20.63 -19.13
CA PHE A 144 -18.36 20.42 -18.03
C PHE A 144 -17.68 20.09 -16.71
N LYS A 145 -16.39 19.71 -16.69
CA LYS A 145 -15.65 19.35 -15.48
C LYS A 145 -15.78 20.38 -14.33
N PRO A 146 -15.77 21.71 -14.57
CA PRO A 146 -15.95 22.69 -13.49
C PRO A 146 -17.34 22.68 -12.83
N TYR A 147 -18.33 22.10 -13.50
CA TYR A 147 -19.74 22.13 -13.07
C TYR A 147 -20.24 20.76 -12.57
N ILE A 148 -19.38 19.74 -12.55
CA ILE A 148 -19.74 18.40 -12.10
C ILE A 148 -19.90 18.40 -10.57
N ASN A 149 -20.99 17.81 -10.10
CA ASN A 149 -21.12 17.46 -8.69
C ASN A 149 -20.40 16.13 -8.44
N TYR A 150 -19.09 16.20 -8.18
CA TYR A 150 -18.26 15.01 -7.99
C TYR A 150 -18.73 14.15 -6.81
N ALA A 151 -19.20 14.76 -5.72
CA ALA A 151 -19.75 14.03 -4.58
C ALA A 151 -20.92 13.12 -4.99
N ARG A 152 -21.81 13.61 -5.86
CA ARG A 152 -22.92 12.79 -6.35
C ARG A 152 -22.46 11.67 -7.27
N VAL A 153 -21.47 11.94 -8.15
CA VAL A 153 -20.89 10.92 -9.03
C VAL A 153 -20.27 9.78 -8.21
N GLY A 154 -19.46 10.11 -7.20
CA GLY A 154 -18.85 9.11 -6.32
C GLY A 154 -19.88 8.34 -5.51
N ALA A 155 -20.89 9.01 -4.94
CA ALA A 155 -21.93 8.35 -4.16
C ALA A 155 -22.75 7.35 -5.00
N GLU A 156 -23.21 7.76 -6.19
CA GLU A 156 -23.94 6.87 -7.11
C GLU A 156 -23.10 5.67 -7.54
N TYR A 157 -21.80 5.90 -7.80
CA TYR A 157 -20.87 4.83 -8.12
C TYR A 157 -20.66 3.87 -6.94
N ARG A 158 -20.42 4.39 -5.74
CA ARG A 158 -20.21 3.59 -4.53
C ARG A 158 -21.42 2.71 -4.23
N GLU A 159 -22.63 3.29 -4.26
CA GLU A 159 -23.88 2.55 -4.03
C GLU A 159 -24.09 1.42 -5.05
N LYS A 160 -23.69 1.64 -6.31
CA LYS A 160 -23.81 0.64 -7.38
C LYS A 160 -22.81 -0.52 -7.21
N HIS A 161 -21.59 -0.24 -6.76
CA HIS A 161 -20.50 -1.24 -6.73
C HIS A 161 -20.20 -1.80 -5.34
N GLY A 162 -20.82 -1.25 -4.28
CA GLY A 162 -20.71 -1.76 -2.91
C GLY A 162 -19.32 -1.61 -2.29
N GLY A 163 -18.55 -0.59 -2.69
CA GLY A 163 -17.26 -0.30 -2.08
C GLY A 163 -17.37 0.56 -0.82
N GLU A 164 -16.31 0.58 -0.02
CA GLU A 164 -16.27 1.24 1.29
C GLU A 164 -14.99 2.06 1.48
N TYR A 165 -15.06 3.15 2.26
CA TYR A 165 -13.89 3.95 2.60
C TYR A 165 -13.18 3.36 3.83
N SER A 166 -11.89 3.05 3.70
CA SER A 166 -11.08 2.50 4.79
C SER A 166 -9.70 3.15 4.84
N SER A 167 -9.36 3.75 5.99
CA SER A 167 -8.03 4.30 6.27
C SER A 167 -7.49 5.28 5.20
N GLY A 168 -8.35 6.16 4.67
CA GLY A 168 -7.97 7.14 3.65
C GLY A 168 -8.02 6.63 2.20
N ASN A 169 -8.45 5.38 2.00
CA ASN A 169 -8.56 4.74 0.69
C ASN A 169 -9.98 4.24 0.44
N TYR A 170 -10.28 3.91 -0.81
CA TYR A 170 -11.54 3.31 -1.23
C TYR A 170 -11.32 1.86 -1.67
N VAL A 171 -12.06 0.93 -1.09
CA VAL A 171 -11.96 -0.51 -1.38
C VAL A 171 -13.23 -0.97 -2.05
N GLN A 172 -13.11 -1.70 -3.16
CA GLN A 172 -14.24 -2.32 -3.85
C GLN A 172 -13.86 -3.68 -4.43
N LYS A 173 -14.87 -4.48 -4.80
CA LYS A 173 -14.64 -5.65 -5.66
C LYS A 173 -14.15 -5.17 -7.03
N LYS A 174 -13.19 -5.91 -7.61
CA LYS A 174 -12.70 -5.70 -8.97
C LYS A 174 -13.86 -5.80 -9.95
N THR A 175 -14.01 -4.80 -10.81
CA THR A 175 -15.03 -4.80 -11.86
C THR A 175 -14.39 -4.68 -13.24
N PRO A 176 -14.98 -5.27 -14.29
CA PRO A 176 -14.42 -5.22 -15.64
C PRO A 176 -14.14 -3.80 -16.13
N GLU A 177 -14.95 -2.80 -15.72
CA GLU A 177 -14.77 -1.40 -16.09
C GLU A 177 -13.44 -0.81 -15.57
N LEU A 178 -12.88 -1.36 -14.49
CA LEU A 178 -11.57 -1.00 -13.93
C LEU A 178 -10.44 -1.91 -14.44
N LEU A 179 -10.75 -3.15 -14.80
CA LEU A 179 -9.79 -4.19 -15.18
C LEU A 179 -9.34 -4.13 -16.65
N GLU A 180 -10.10 -3.53 -17.57
CA GLU A 180 -9.76 -3.50 -19.01
C GLU A 180 -8.41 -2.80 -19.33
N ASN A 181 -7.79 -2.13 -18.35
CA ASN A 181 -6.45 -1.53 -18.45
C ASN A 181 -5.30 -2.36 -17.82
N GLU A 182 -5.56 -3.50 -17.18
CA GLU A 182 -4.54 -4.28 -16.43
C GLU A 182 -3.87 -5.38 -17.28
N ARG A 183 -3.01 -5.02 -18.25
CA ARG A 183 -2.42 -6.04 -19.15
C ARG A 183 -1.07 -6.64 -18.75
N LEU A 184 -0.43 -6.23 -17.66
CA LEU A 184 0.77 -6.88 -17.12
C LEU A 184 0.85 -6.67 -15.60
N ASP A 185 0.18 -7.52 -14.81
CA ASP A 185 -0.06 -7.22 -13.38
C ASP A 185 1.16 -7.41 -12.45
N GLY A 186 2.24 -8.02 -12.95
CA GLY A 186 3.46 -8.28 -12.17
C GLY A 186 4.52 -7.20 -12.31
N VAL A 187 4.94 -6.61 -11.20
CA VAL A 187 6.04 -5.62 -11.08
C VAL A 187 7.39 -6.29 -10.81
N PHE A 188 7.44 -7.29 -9.92
CA PHE A 188 8.66 -8.05 -9.65
C PHE A 188 8.45 -9.54 -9.88
N ARG A 189 9.50 -10.25 -10.27
CA ARG A 189 9.60 -11.70 -10.16
C ARG A 189 10.63 -12.04 -9.09
N ILE A 190 10.25 -12.91 -8.16
CA ILE A 190 11.10 -13.27 -7.04
C ILE A 190 11.32 -14.77 -6.95
N TRP A 191 12.47 -15.14 -6.40
CA TRP A 191 12.83 -16.51 -6.07
C TRP A 191 13.16 -16.62 -4.60
N MET A 192 12.63 -17.65 -3.97
CA MET A 192 12.80 -17.93 -2.55
C MET A 192 13.28 -19.36 -2.36
N GLU A 193 14.11 -19.59 -1.36
CA GLU A 193 14.56 -20.93 -0.94
C GLU A 193 14.27 -21.16 0.54
N ASN A 194 13.97 -22.41 0.91
CA ASN A 194 13.95 -22.80 2.32
C ASN A 194 15.38 -23.12 2.76
N PRO A 195 16.00 -22.35 3.69
CA PRO A 195 17.38 -22.58 4.13
C PRO A 195 17.58 -23.88 4.92
N CYS A 196 16.50 -24.47 5.45
CA CYS A 196 16.52 -25.70 6.25
C CYS A 196 15.45 -26.70 5.77
N PRO A 197 15.58 -27.30 4.58
CA PRO A 197 14.53 -28.14 4.01
C PRO A 197 14.41 -29.45 4.78
N VAL A 198 13.24 -29.70 5.38
CA VAL A 198 12.89 -30.98 6.03
C VAL A 198 11.60 -31.50 5.42
N ARG A 199 11.69 -32.54 4.58
CA ARG A 199 10.53 -33.22 3.93
C ARG A 199 9.60 -32.25 3.16
N VAL A 200 10.18 -31.31 2.42
CA VAL A 200 9.46 -30.29 1.63
C VAL A 200 9.10 -30.80 0.23
N GLN A 201 8.13 -30.17 -0.43
CA GLN A 201 7.75 -30.53 -1.81
C GLN A 201 8.75 -29.99 -2.84
N SER A 202 9.34 -28.83 -2.57
CA SER A 202 10.42 -28.22 -3.35
C SER A 202 11.28 -27.32 -2.46
N GLU A 203 12.56 -27.23 -2.77
CA GLU A 203 13.51 -26.39 -2.02
C GLU A 203 13.42 -24.91 -2.43
N THR A 204 12.83 -24.64 -3.61
CA THR A 204 12.70 -23.29 -4.17
C THR A 204 11.29 -22.98 -4.65
N ALA A 205 10.84 -21.74 -4.49
CA ALA A 205 9.60 -21.22 -5.03
C ALA A 205 9.86 -19.97 -5.88
N GLN A 206 9.03 -19.77 -6.90
CA GLN A 206 9.01 -18.56 -7.72
C GLN A 206 7.61 -17.98 -7.74
N ILE A 207 7.48 -16.69 -7.41
CA ILE A 207 6.22 -15.96 -7.49
C ILE A 207 6.45 -14.59 -8.15
N THR A 208 5.35 -13.98 -8.57
CA THR A 208 5.34 -12.62 -9.14
C THR A 208 4.70 -11.69 -8.12
N LEU A 209 5.28 -10.51 -7.92
CA LEU A 209 4.77 -9.47 -7.04
C LEU A 209 4.13 -8.34 -7.86
N PRO A 210 3.06 -7.69 -7.39
CA PRO A 210 2.36 -8.02 -6.15
C PRO A 210 1.71 -9.41 -6.23
N ALA A 211 1.92 -10.23 -5.20
CA ALA A 211 1.51 -11.62 -5.25
C ALA A 211 0.05 -11.74 -4.82
N THR A 212 -0.69 -12.65 -5.43
CA THR A 212 -1.96 -13.03 -4.85
C THR A 212 -1.74 -13.78 -3.55
N PHE A 213 -2.75 -13.79 -2.71
CA PHE A 213 -2.70 -14.58 -1.50
C PHE A 213 -2.53 -16.08 -1.78
N GLU A 214 -3.24 -16.60 -2.79
CA GLU A 214 -3.11 -17.99 -3.22
C GLU A 214 -1.67 -18.32 -3.65
N GLN A 215 -0.98 -17.36 -4.29
CA GLN A 215 0.42 -17.50 -4.67
C GLN A 215 1.35 -17.55 -3.45
N LEU A 216 1.14 -16.68 -2.46
CA LEU A 216 1.91 -16.69 -1.21
C LEU A 216 1.73 -18.02 -0.48
N GLU A 217 0.49 -18.50 -0.33
CA GLU A 217 0.21 -19.77 0.33
C GLU A 217 0.75 -20.98 -0.42
N SER A 218 0.61 -20.97 -1.75
CA SER A 218 1.17 -22.02 -2.59
C SER A 218 2.70 -22.06 -2.43
N ALA A 219 3.36 -20.91 -2.42
CA ALA A 219 4.80 -20.82 -2.18
C ALA A 219 5.20 -21.33 -0.78
N ARG A 220 4.43 -20.96 0.25
CA ARG A 220 4.66 -21.38 1.64
C ARG A 220 4.56 -22.90 1.79
N GLN A 221 3.50 -23.50 1.25
CA GLN A 221 3.29 -24.95 1.28
C GLN A 221 4.36 -25.70 0.49
N LEU A 222 4.74 -25.16 -0.68
CA LEU A 222 5.75 -25.75 -1.56
C LEU A 222 7.14 -25.77 -0.90
N LEU A 223 7.51 -24.68 -0.23
CA LEU A 223 8.74 -24.55 0.57
C LEU A 223 8.68 -25.30 1.92
N GLY A 224 7.48 -25.69 2.38
CA GLY A 224 7.26 -26.35 3.67
C GLY A 224 7.75 -25.52 4.86
N VAL A 225 7.52 -24.21 4.83
CA VAL A 225 7.85 -23.28 5.92
C VAL A 225 6.59 -22.85 6.67
N ASP A 226 6.73 -22.57 7.97
CA ASP A 226 5.60 -22.09 8.78
C ASP A 226 5.21 -20.65 8.39
N SER A 227 6.21 -19.82 8.09
CA SER A 227 6.04 -18.45 7.59
C SER A 227 6.98 -18.18 6.43
N LEU A 228 6.53 -17.42 5.43
CA LEU A 228 7.38 -17.00 4.30
C LEU A 228 8.55 -16.12 4.73
N ASN A 229 8.48 -15.50 5.91
CA ASN A 229 9.60 -14.74 6.49
C ASN A 229 10.80 -15.65 6.87
N MET A 230 10.57 -16.97 6.99
CA MET A 230 11.65 -17.95 7.17
C MET A 230 12.31 -18.35 5.84
N ALA A 231 11.68 -18.03 4.71
CA ALA A 231 12.25 -18.27 3.39
C ALA A 231 13.25 -17.17 3.06
N LYS A 232 14.36 -17.57 2.44
CA LYS A 232 15.39 -16.63 2.00
C LYS A 232 15.10 -16.20 0.57
N LEU A 233 14.98 -14.89 0.34
CA LEU A 233 14.94 -14.30 -0.99
C LEU A 233 16.31 -14.44 -1.65
N THR A 234 16.38 -15.19 -2.75
CA THR A 234 17.64 -15.47 -3.46
C THR A 234 17.86 -14.56 -4.65
N ARG A 235 16.76 -14.10 -5.26
CA ARG A 235 16.79 -13.24 -6.44
C ARG A 235 15.50 -12.43 -6.55
N VAL A 236 15.64 -11.20 -7.04
CA VAL A 236 14.54 -10.32 -7.44
C VAL A 236 14.84 -9.77 -8.84
N GLU A 237 13.85 -9.80 -9.71
CA GLU A 237 13.88 -9.26 -11.07
C GLU A 237 12.76 -8.22 -11.21
N ALA A 238 13.11 -6.99 -11.57
CA ALA A 238 12.11 -5.99 -11.94
C ALA A 238 11.59 -6.26 -13.35
N LEU A 239 10.26 -6.30 -13.48
CA LEU A 239 9.56 -6.57 -14.74
C LEU A 239 9.20 -5.27 -15.48
N ARG A 240 9.24 -4.12 -14.81
CA ARG A 240 9.10 -2.81 -15.44
C ARG A 240 10.46 -2.25 -15.85
N PRO A 241 10.52 -1.51 -16.98
CA PRO A 241 11.73 -0.82 -17.40
C PRO A 241 12.28 0.10 -16.29
N TYR A 242 13.60 0.25 -16.26
CA TYR A 242 14.36 1.16 -15.39
C TYR A 242 14.32 0.86 -13.89
N LEU A 243 13.25 0.27 -13.34
CA LEU A 243 13.16 -0.05 -11.92
C LEU A 243 14.34 -0.88 -11.39
N GLY A 244 14.82 -1.84 -12.19
CA GLY A 244 15.96 -2.68 -11.79
C GLY A 244 17.29 -1.94 -11.69
N GLU A 245 17.40 -0.75 -12.29
CA GLU A 245 18.60 0.09 -12.29
C GLU A 245 18.63 1.03 -11.09
N TYR A 246 17.48 1.55 -10.68
CA TYR A 246 17.38 2.53 -9.59
C TYR A 246 16.95 1.95 -8.24
N LEU A 247 16.37 0.75 -8.20
CA LEU A 247 15.99 0.11 -6.94
C LEU A 247 17.14 -0.73 -6.36
N PRO A 248 17.36 -0.67 -5.02
CA PRO A 248 18.37 -1.47 -4.33
C PRO A 248 17.92 -2.93 -4.15
N LEU A 249 17.86 -3.67 -5.27
CA LEU A 249 17.37 -5.06 -5.32
C LEU A 249 18.46 -6.12 -5.12
N GLN A 250 19.72 -5.73 -4.88
CA GLN A 250 20.87 -6.65 -4.76
C GLN A 250 21.39 -6.85 -3.32
N GLY A 251 20.57 -6.54 -2.29
CA GLY A 251 20.96 -6.62 -0.88
C GLY A 251 20.54 -7.90 -0.15
N MET A 252 21.17 -8.20 1.00
CA MET A 252 20.82 -9.34 1.88
C MET A 252 19.59 -9.09 2.77
N ASP A 253 19.12 -7.83 2.89
CA ASP A 253 18.06 -7.43 3.83
C ASP A 253 16.69 -7.19 3.15
N LEU A 254 16.46 -7.81 1.99
CA LEU A 254 15.18 -7.68 1.30
C LEU A 254 14.09 -8.43 2.06
N ARG A 255 13.06 -7.71 2.50
CA ARG A 255 11.87 -8.30 3.10
C ARG A 255 10.79 -8.48 2.05
N LEU A 256 10.18 -9.67 2.01
CA LEU A 256 9.11 -10.00 1.08
C LEU A 256 7.94 -9.00 1.19
N GLU A 257 7.53 -8.68 2.42
CA GLU A 257 6.44 -7.74 2.71
C GLU A 257 6.70 -6.35 2.09
N GLN A 258 7.93 -5.83 2.19
CA GLN A 258 8.30 -4.53 1.61
C GLN A 258 8.36 -4.56 0.09
N LEU A 259 8.83 -5.67 -0.49
CA LEU A 259 8.85 -5.84 -1.94
C LEU A 259 7.43 -5.94 -2.50
N ASP A 260 6.56 -6.69 -1.83
CA ASP A 260 5.16 -6.85 -2.20
C ASP A 260 4.39 -5.53 -2.08
N GLU A 261 4.62 -4.77 -1.00
CA GLU A 261 4.04 -3.43 -0.83
C GLU A 261 4.53 -2.45 -1.90
N LEU A 262 5.84 -2.42 -2.18
CA LEU A 262 6.37 -1.57 -3.24
C LEU A 262 5.81 -1.98 -4.61
N ALA A 263 5.63 -3.28 -4.85
CA ALA A 263 5.01 -3.78 -6.07
C ALA A 263 3.57 -3.29 -6.22
N GLU A 264 2.78 -3.30 -5.14
CA GLU A 264 1.43 -2.74 -5.14
C GLU A 264 1.44 -1.23 -5.42
N ASN A 265 2.31 -0.46 -4.76
CA ASN A 265 2.40 0.98 -4.99
C ASN A 265 2.74 1.29 -6.45
N ILE A 266 3.69 0.57 -7.04
CA ILE A 266 4.06 0.72 -8.45
C ILE A 266 2.92 0.30 -9.39
N ARG A 267 2.22 -0.79 -9.07
CA ARG A 267 1.04 -1.24 -9.84
C ARG A 267 -0.06 -0.17 -9.84
N ILE A 268 -0.24 0.54 -8.72
CA ILE A 268 -1.19 1.65 -8.62
C ILE A 268 -0.69 2.86 -9.44
N MET A 269 0.60 3.18 -9.36
CA MET A 269 1.21 4.24 -10.17
C MET A 269 1.08 4.00 -11.68
N ASP A 270 1.14 2.75 -12.15
CA ASP A 270 0.91 2.40 -13.57
C ASP A 270 -0.47 2.84 -14.07
N GLN A 271 -1.44 3.02 -13.16
CA GLN A 271 -2.79 3.46 -13.51
C GLN A 271 -2.87 4.98 -13.65
N GLU A 272 -1.96 5.74 -13.05
CA GLU A 272 -1.96 7.20 -12.98
C GLU A 272 -0.98 7.80 -13.99
N ASP A 273 -1.49 8.74 -14.80
CA ASP A 273 -0.67 9.33 -15.87
C ASP A 273 0.56 10.04 -15.29
N GLY A 274 1.74 9.61 -15.74
CA GLY A 274 3.02 10.14 -15.31
C GLY A 274 3.45 9.83 -13.87
N ALA A 275 2.69 9.08 -13.07
CA ALA A 275 3.03 8.78 -11.67
C ALA A 275 4.25 7.85 -11.55
N LEU A 276 4.36 6.82 -12.41
CA LEU A 276 5.56 5.97 -12.43
C LEU A 276 6.80 6.75 -12.88
N LEU A 277 6.66 7.65 -13.87
CA LEU A 277 7.77 8.52 -14.31
C LEU A 277 8.19 9.50 -13.21
N LYS A 278 7.23 10.00 -12.43
CA LYS A 278 7.49 10.80 -11.24
C LYS A 278 8.29 9.99 -10.22
N TYR A 279 7.86 8.77 -9.92
CA TYR A 279 8.57 7.91 -8.97
C TYR A 279 9.99 7.55 -9.45
N LEU A 280 10.16 7.23 -10.74
CA LEU A 280 11.50 7.00 -11.33
C LEU A 280 12.40 8.24 -11.21
N SER A 281 11.85 9.44 -11.43
CA SER A 281 12.58 10.70 -11.20
C SER A 281 13.02 10.84 -9.73
N VAL A 282 12.14 10.50 -8.79
CA VAL A 282 12.47 10.53 -7.36
C VAL A 282 13.60 9.55 -7.04
N LEU A 283 13.54 8.31 -7.57
CA LEU A 283 14.58 7.32 -7.36
C LEU A 283 15.94 7.75 -7.92
N GLU A 284 15.96 8.42 -9.08
CA GLU A 284 17.19 8.94 -9.69
C GLU A 284 17.84 10.05 -8.85
N VAL A 285 17.02 10.95 -8.30
CA VAL A 285 17.50 12.09 -7.50
C VAL A 285 17.88 11.68 -6.08
N GLU A 286 17.01 10.91 -5.41
CA GLU A 286 17.17 10.55 -3.99
C GLU A 286 18.07 9.32 -3.79
N GLN A 287 18.29 8.49 -4.83
CA GLN A 287 19.21 7.34 -4.85
C GLN A 287 19.12 6.46 -3.59
N PRO A 288 17.98 5.79 -3.34
CA PRO A 288 17.79 5.02 -2.12
C PRO A 288 18.84 3.92 -1.96
N ALA A 289 19.51 3.89 -0.82
CA ALA A 289 20.47 2.84 -0.49
C ALA A 289 19.79 1.54 -0.06
N THR A 290 18.54 1.63 0.43
CA THR A 290 17.77 0.50 0.93
C THR A 290 16.37 0.42 0.32
N LEU A 291 15.79 -0.78 0.29
CA LEU A 291 14.42 -0.97 -0.18
C LEU A 291 13.42 -0.19 0.70
N GLN A 292 13.70 -0.05 1.99
CA GLN A 292 12.85 0.72 2.90
C GLN A 292 12.79 2.21 2.52
N GLU A 293 13.92 2.80 2.11
CA GLU A 293 13.94 4.19 1.61
C GLU A 293 13.16 4.32 0.31
N ALA A 294 13.36 3.38 -0.64
CA ALA A 294 12.62 3.36 -1.89
C ALA A 294 11.10 3.25 -1.66
N LEU A 295 10.68 2.39 -0.73
CA LEU A 295 9.28 2.24 -0.33
C LEU A 295 8.75 3.52 0.32
N ARG A 296 9.51 4.17 1.23
CA ARG A 296 9.13 5.45 1.82
C ARG A 296 8.86 6.50 0.73
N PHE A 297 9.76 6.63 -0.26
CA PHE A 297 9.57 7.56 -1.36
C PHE A 297 8.32 7.28 -2.21
N SER A 298 7.91 6.01 -2.31
CA SER A 298 6.66 5.65 -3.00
C SER A 298 5.41 6.12 -2.23
N ILE A 299 5.48 6.16 -0.90
CA ILE A 299 4.40 6.61 -0.01
C ILE A 299 4.37 8.14 0.04
N GLU A 300 5.53 8.77 0.11
CA GLU A 300 5.70 10.23 0.16
C GLU A 300 5.67 10.88 -1.24
N LEU A 301 5.18 10.16 -2.26
CA LEU A 301 5.26 10.62 -3.64
C LEU A 301 4.53 11.97 -3.86
N ASP A 302 3.52 12.28 -3.06
CA ASP A 302 2.77 13.55 -3.09
C ASP A 302 3.61 14.77 -2.68
N ASP A 303 4.71 14.57 -1.95
CA ASP A 303 5.67 15.64 -1.63
C ASP A 303 6.56 16.03 -2.82
N TYR A 304 6.48 15.30 -3.92
CA TYR A 304 7.19 15.61 -5.14
C TYR A 304 6.23 16.11 -6.21
N GLU A 305 6.73 16.85 -7.18
CA GLU A 305 5.92 17.34 -8.30
C GLU A 305 6.75 17.30 -9.58
N ARG A 306 6.17 16.72 -10.65
CA ARG A 306 6.74 16.87 -11.99
C ARG A 306 6.39 18.25 -12.52
N VAL A 307 7.37 18.92 -13.08
CA VAL A 307 7.20 20.29 -13.57
C VAL A 307 7.44 20.36 -15.08
N PRO A 308 6.84 21.33 -15.78
CA PRO A 308 7.11 21.55 -17.20
C PRO A 308 8.60 21.76 -17.50
N ASP A 309 9.07 21.20 -18.61
CA ASP A 309 10.44 21.39 -19.10
C ASP A 309 10.68 22.82 -19.62
N ASP A 310 9.61 23.50 -20.04
CA ASP A 310 9.65 24.88 -20.55
C ASP A 310 9.63 25.89 -19.39
N PRO A 311 10.66 26.74 -19.24
CA PRO A 311 10.67 27.77 -18.21
C PRO A 311 9.51 28.77 -18.34
N GLU A 312 9.02 29.07 -19.54
CA GLU A 312 7.87 29.98 -19.69
C GLU A 312 6.60 29.39 -19.06
N GLU A 313 6.28 28.13 -19.39
CA GLU A 313 5.20 27.37 -18.76
C GLU A 313 5.36 27.26 -17.24
N TYR A 314 6.58 26.99 -16.75
CA TYR A 314 6.84 26.94 -15.30
C TYR A 314 6.60 28.30 -14.62
N GLY A 315 7.01 29.39 -15.26
CA GLY A 315 6.74 30.75 -14.77
C GLY A 315 5.25 31.01 -14.62
N LYS A 316 4.43 30.62 -15.61
CA LYS A 316 2.97 30.71 -15.52
C LYS A 316 2.42 29.83 -14.39
N GLN A 317 2.91 28.59 -14.25
CA GLN A 317 2.51 27.67 -13.19
C GLN A 317 2.80 28.23 -11.78
N VAL A 318 3.90 28.96 -11.60
CA VAL A 318 4.20 29.64 -10.33
C VAL A 318 3.16 30.72 -10.01
N LEU A 319 2.70 31.48 -11.01
CA LEU A 319 1.63 32.47 -10.81
C LEU A 319 0.31 31.80 -10.41
N GLU A 320 -0.03 30.67 -11.03
CA GLU A 320 -1.23 29.91 -10.66
C GLU A 320 -1.18 29.48 -9.19
N ARG A 321 -0.03 29.00 -8.71
CA ARG A 321 0.17 28.58 -7.32
C ARG A 321 -0.02 29.71 -6.30
N ILE A 322 0.31 30.95 -6.67
CA ILE A 322 0.07 32.13 -5.81
C ILE A 322 -1.34 32.72 -5.97
N GLY A 323 -2.20 32.08 -6.77
CA GLY A 323 -3.60 32.41 -6.92
C GLY A 323 -3.94 33.27 -8.14
N ALA A 324 -3.03 33.40 -9.11
CA ALA A 324 -3.38 33.99 -10.39
C ALA A 324 -4.26 33.03 -11.20
N ASP A 325 -5.37 33.52 -11.75
CA ASP A 325 -6.16 32.76 -12.70
C ASP A 325 -5.64 32.95 -14.14
N GLU A 326 -6.18 32.14 -15.06
CA GLU A 326 -5.81 32.17 -16.47
C GLU A 326 -6.07 33.55 -17.11
N GLU A 327 -7.11 34.27 -16.66
CA GLU A 327 -7.43 35.62 -17.14
C GLU A 327 -6.35 36.63 -16.74
N LEU A 328 -5.88 36.56 -15.49
CA LEU A 328 -4.79 37.40 -15.01
C LEU A 328 -3.48 37.07 -15.73
N ILE A 329 -3.15 35.77 -15.89
CA ILE A 329 -1.94 35.34 -16.59
C ILE A 329 -1.97 35.81 -18.05
N SER A 330 -3.11 35.67 -18.73
CA SER A 330 -3.28 36.16 -20.10
C SER A 330 -3.22 37.69 -20.20
N THR A 331 -3.66 38.42 -19.17
CA THR A 331 -3.54 39.89 -19.13
C THR A 331 -2.10 40.34 -18.95
N LEU A 332 -1.30 39.55 -18.23
CA LEU A 332 0.12 39.78 -18.04
C LEU A 332 0.97 39.39 -19.26
N ASP A 333 0.38 38.65 -20.21
CA ASP A 333 1.03 38.23 -21.44
C ASP A 333 1.44 39.43 -22.30
N GLY A 334 2.72 39.47 -22.70
CA GLY A 334 3.35 40.61 -23.34
C GLY A 334 3.83 41.74 -22.42
N PHE A 335 3.51 41.69 -21.12
CA PHE A 335 4.04 42.63 -20.11
C PHE A 335 5.04 41.97 -19.14
N THR A 336 4.99 40.65 -19.02
CA THR A 336 5.83 39.85 -18.12
C THR A 336 6.74 38.93 -18.92
N ASP A 337 8.00 38.84 -18.51
CA ASP A 337 8.94 37.84 -19.03
C ASP A 337 8.78 36.55 -18.21
N PHE A 338 7.84 35.70 -18.64
CA PHE A 338 7.54 34.45 -17.93
C PHE A 338 8.69 33.46 -18.00
N GLU A 339 9.49 33.47 -19.07
CA GLU A 339 10.67 32.61 -19.21
C GLU A 339 11.74 32.97 -18.16
N ALA A 340 12.05 34.27 -18.01
CA ALA A 340 12.99 34.73 -17.00
C ALA A 340 12.50 34.43 -15.58
N MET A 341 11.21 34.63 -15.33
CA MET A 341 10.58 34.32 -14.04
C MET A 341 10.61 32.82 -13.74
N GLY A 342 10.28 31.97 -14.71
CA GLY A 342 10.35 30.52 -14.55
C GLY A 342 11.76 30.03 -14.28
N ASN A 343 12.76 30.53 -15.01
CA ASN A 343 14.17 30.23 -14.74
C ASN A 343 14.60 30.62 -13.31
N PHE A 344 14.10 31.76 -12.80
CA PHE A 344 14.36 32.18 -11.42
C PHE A 344 13.74 31.19 -10.42
N TYR A 345 12.44 30.91 -10.54
CA TYR A 345 11.75 30.02 -9.61
C TYR A 345 12.17 28.55 -9.74
N MET A 346 12.58 28.07 -10.92
CA MET A 346 13.14 26.73 -11.07
C MET A 346 14.40 26.55 -10.20
N ARG A 347 15.22 27.61 -10.05
CA ARG A 347 16.41 27.58 -9.18
C ARG A 347 16.01 27.66 -7.71
N GLU A 348 15.14 28.60 -7.36
CA GLU A 348 14.67 28.77 -5.96
C GLU A 348 13.96 27.53 -5.43
N ASP A 349 13.15 26.87 -6.28
CA ASP A 349 12.40 25.65 -5.93
C ASP A 349 13.28 24.38 -6.01
N GLY A 350 14.58 24.53 -6.32
CA GLY A 350 15.52 23.41 -6.38
C GLY A 350 15.17 22.36 -7.46
N VAL A 351 14.58 22.77 -8.59
CA VAL A 351 14.15 21.85 -9.65
C VAL A 351 15.33 21.00 -10.15
N ARG A 352 15.10 19.70 -10.29
CA ARG A 352 16.06 18.70 -10.74
C ARG A 352 15.68 18.12 -12.08
N ARG A 353 16.67 17.98 -12.95
CA ARG A 353 16.54 17.27 -14.21
C ARG A 353 16.92 15.81 -14.01
N THR A 354 16.04 14.93 -14.48
CA THR A 354 16.19 13.47 -14.48
C THR A 354 16.04 12.95 -15.89
N GLU A 355 16.29 11.67 -16.13
CA GLU A 355 16.00 11.01 -17.41
C GLU A 355 14.49 10.96 -17.70
N PHE A 356 13.65 11.14 -16.67
CA PHE A 356 12.19 11.00 -16.74
C PHE A 356 11.43 12.34 -16.66
N GLY A 357 12.16 13.46 -16.61
CA GLY A 357 11.62 14.83 -16.68
C GLY A 357 12.21 15.77 -15.63
N LEU A 358 11.58 16.93 -15.43
CA LEU A 358 11.91 17.82 -14.32
C LEU A 358 11.07 17.49 -13.08
N LEU A 359 11.71 17.55 -11.91
CA LEU A 359 11.14 17.22 -10.61
C LEU A 359 11.48 18.29 -9.58
N ARG A 360 10.52 18.64 -8.71
CA ARG A 360 10.78 19.39 -7.48
C ARG A 360 10.22 18.67 -6.26
N LYS A 361 10.71 19.06 -5.09
CA LYS A 361 10.23 18.61 -3.79
C LYS A 361 9.58 19.78 -3.07
N LEU A 362 8.38 19.58 -2.52
CA LEU A 362 7.52 20.64 -2.02
C LEU A 362 7.92 21.08 -0.61
N SER A 363 8.19 20.13 0.27
CA SER A 363 8.49 20.41 1.67
C SER A 363 9.92 20.88 1.92
N ASP A 364 10.90 20.35 1.17
CA ASP A 364 12.31 20.71 1.28
C ASP A 364 12.97 20.72 -0.12
N PRO A 365 13.22 21.90 -0.73
CA PRO A 365 13.83 22.00 -2.05
C PRO A 365 15.17 21.26 -2.12
N PHE A 366 15.44 20.60 -3.25
CA PHE A 366 16.73 19.94 -3.42
C PHE A 366 17.87 20.97 -3.32
N PRO A 367 18.97 20.66 -2.62
CA PRO A 367 20.07 21.61 -2.42
C PRO A 367 20.62 22.09 -3.77
N GLU A 368 21.20 23.28 -3.90
CA GLU A 368 21.81 23.64 -5.19
C GLU A 368 22.93 22.65 -5.57
N VAL A 369 22.91 22.16 -6.82
CA VAL A 369 24.08 21.42 -7.33
C VAL A 369 25.21 22.44 -7.41
N GLN A 370 26.22 22.31 -6.56
CA GLN A 370 27.47 23.04 -6.77
C GLN A 370 28.05 22.55 -8.09
N ASP A 371 28.01 23.38 -9.13
CA ASP A 371 28.71 23.12 -10.39
C ASP A 371 30.19 22.91 -10.09
N GLY A 372 30.58 21.64 -9.98
CA GLY A 372 31.83 21.22 -9.39
C GLY A 372 32.28 19.87 -9.93
N LEU A 373 33.05 19.95 -11.03
CA LEU A 373 33.94 18.91 -11.61
C LEU A 373 33.35 17.98 -12.68
N GLN A 374 33.35 18.55 -13.89
CA GLN A 374 33.94 18.04 -15.14
C GLN A 374 33.62 16.62 -15.62
N MET A 375 33.13 16.61 -16.87
CA MET A 375 33.22 15.55 -17.87
C MET A 375 34.40 14.60 -17.68
N HIS A 376 34.11 13.29 -17.68
CA HIS A 376 34.82 12.33 -18.51
C HIS A 376 33.96 11.11 -18.85
#